data_AF-A0A7Y3IDL3-F1
#
_entry.id   AF-A0A7Y3IDL3-F1
#
_cell.length_a   1.000
_cell.length_b   1.000
_cell.length_c   1.000
_cell.angle_alpha   90.00
_cell.angle_beta   90.00
_cell.angle_gamma   90.00
#
_symmetry.space_group_name_H-M   'P 1'
#
loop_
_entity.id
_entity.type
_entity.pdbx_description
1 polymer ?
#
loop_
_entity_poly.entity_id
_entity_poly.type
_entity_poly.pdbx_seq_one_letter_code
_entity_poly.pdbx_strand_id
1 'polypeptide(L)'
;MTQRPKILGQLLVDDGVLTAEQLQHALEDQRNRGGRLGEVLVRCGLATEDVVARTLARQLGLPFAPSPLVPDKDAPRRITESLARSRCVLPLRSTRRGLAIAMVDPLDLGTVDDIQFQTGCRIEPHVAEFSAVVDALDRCYGGSLEGLVASLPDELKGPGVSGDANLELATRAAPVVRLVDRVIREAVEAGASDIHVEETGADVRVRYRIDGVLRQAVEIPGAARQAVLSRLKVIAGMDISVRRRAQDGRIAFTQEGRTLTMRVSTLPVNGGEKAVVRILDHDAAPESLEGLGMAAGDLRRIRRLLASHEGVILAAGPTGSGKSTTLFAALSELDRERQNVVTLEDPVEYRLQGANQVQV
;
A
#
# COMPACT_ATOMS: atom_id res chain seq x y z
N MET A 1 44.69 -20.63 3.03
CA MET A 1 43.57 -20.98 3.93
C MET A 1 42.32 -20.32 3.39
N THR A 2 41.50 -21.05 2.64
CA THR A 2 40.26 -20.56 2.05
C THR A 2 39.22 -20.45 3.18
N GLN A 3 38.95 -19.23 3.66
CA GLN A 3 37.88 -18.99 4.63
C GLN A 3 36.57 -19.51 4.05
N ARG A 4 35.87 -20.39 4.80
CA ARG A 4 34.50 -20.79 4.44
C ARG A 4 33.64 -19.54 4.31
N PRO A 5 32.77 -19.44 3.29
CA PRO A 5 31.87 -18.30 3.15
C PRO A 5 31.05 -18.17 4.45
N LYS A 6 31.10 -16.99 5.06
CA LYS A 6 30.36 -16.71 6.29
C LYS A 6 28.86 -16.86 6.01
N ILE A 7 28.16 -17.53 6.92
CA ILE A 7 26.72 -17.76 6.82
C ILE A 7 25.99 -16.46 7.18
N LEU A 8 24.82 -16.19 6.58
CA LEU A 8 24.00 -15.00 6.81
C LEU A 8 23.95 -14.53 8.26
N GLY A 9 23.65 -15.45 9.19
CA GLY A 9 23.57 -15.14 10.62
C GLY A 9 24.87 -14.59 11.21
N GLN A 10 26.02 -15.15 10.82
CA GLN A 10 27.32 -14.66 11.28
C GLN A 10 27.64 -13.29 10.68
N LEU A 11 27.27 -13.05 9.42
CA LEU A 11 27.45 -11.73 8.79
C LEU A 11 26.63 -10.65 9.50
N LEU A 12 25.41 -10.96 9.91
CA LEU A 12 24.55 -10.04 10.66
C LEU A 12 25.08 -9.77 12.08
N VAL A 13 25.72 -10.75 12.72
CA VAL A 13 26.40 -10.56 14.00
C VAL A 13 27.65 -9.69 13.84
N ASP A 14 28.46 -9.99 12.82
CA ASP A 14 29.69 -9.24 12.54
C ASP A 14 29.40 -7.77 12.17
N ASP A 15 28.28 -7.50 11.49
CA ASP A 15 27.80 -6.15 11.16
C ASP A 15 27.12 -5.45 12.36
N GLY A 16 27.00 -6.10 13.51
CA GLY A 16 26.38 -5.55 14.73
C GLY A 16 24.86 -5.45 14.70
N VAL A 17 24.20 -6.06 13.71
CA VAL A 17 22.73 -6.10 13.58
C VAL A 17 22.13 -7.05 14.63
N LEU A 18 22.82 -8.16 14.92
CA LEU A 18 22.39 -9.18 15.87
C LEU A 18 23.45 -9.43 16.94
N THR A 19 23.02 -9.77 18.15
CA THR A 19 23.90 -10.43 19.12
C THR A 19 23.96 -11.94 18.85
N ALA A 20 25.03 -12.60 19.34
CA ALA A 20 25.14 -14.06 19.25
C ALA A 20 23.95 -14.77 19.93
N GLU A 21 23.43 -14.20 21.01
CA GLU A 21 22.26 -14.70 21.75
C GLU A 21 20.97 -14.56 20.93
N GLN A 22 20.75 -13.42 20.27
CA GLN A 22 19.61 -13.19 19.38
C GLN A 22 19.63 -14.14 18.18
N LEU A 23 20.81 -14.36 17.59
CA LEU A 23 20.97 -15.32 16.49
C LEU A 23 20.63 -16.75 16.95
N GLN A 24 21.08 -17.14 18.15
CA GLN A 24 20.80 -18.47 18.70
C GLN A 24 19.29 -18.68 18.92
N HIS A 25 18.61 -17.68 19.50
CA HIS A 25 17.14 -17.71 19.65
C HIS A 25 16.42 -17.82 18.30
N ALA A 26 16.84 -17.06 17.29
CA ALA A 26 16.25 -17.11 15.97
C ALA A 26 16.44 -18.47 15.28
N LEU A 27 17.59 -19.13 15.48
CA LEU A 27 17.86 -20.48 14.97
C LEU A 27 17.01 -21.55 15.68
N GLU A 28 16.77 -21.40 16.97
CA GLU A 28 15.87 -22.28 17.73
C GLU A 28 14.42 -22.13 17.25
N ASP A 29 13.96 -20.90 17.06
CA ASP A 29 12.66 -20.61 16.46
C ASP A 29 12.53 -21.17 15.04
N GLN A 30 13.58 -21.06 14.23
CA GLN A 30 13.63 -21.63 12.88
C GLN A 30 13.50 -23.16 12.90
N ARG A 31 14.15 -23.85 13.85
CA ARG A 31 14.04 -25.31 13.99
C ARG A 31 12.63 -25.74 14.40
N ASN A 32 12.00 -24.97 15.29
CA ASN A 32 10.68 -25.30 15.83
C ASN A 32 9.55 -25.01 14.84
N ARG A 33 9.65 -23.92 14.08
CA ARG A 33 8.55 -23.41 13.23
C ARG A 33 8.81 -23.57 11.72
N GLY A 34 10.03 -23.95 11.33
CA GLY A 34 10.46 -23.94 9.94
C GLY A 34 10.64 -22.52 9.38
N GLY A 35 10.92 -22.44 8.08
CA GLY A 35 11.15 -21.18 7.36
C GLY A 35 12.62 -20.83 7.19
N ARG A 36 12.90 -19.74 6.46
CA ARG A 36 14.26 -19.23 6.25
C ARG A 36 14.67 -18.34 7.41
N LEU A 37 15.97 -18.35 7.79
CA LEU A 37 16.46 -17.55 8.91
C LEU A 37 16.15 -16.06 8.77
N GLY A 38 16.28 -15.51 7.56
CA GLY A 38 15.95 -14.12 7.27
C GLY A 38 14.49 -13.76 7.59
N GLU A 39 13.55 -14.62 7.21
CA GLU A 39 12.12 -14.43 7.50
C GLU A 39 11.83 -14.45 9.01
N VAL A 40 12.50 -15.35 9.74
CA VAL A 40 12.39 -15.44 11.20
C VAL A 40 12.90 -14.16 11.86
N LEU A 41 14.05 -13.64 11.41
CA LEU A 41 14.64 -12.41 11.95
C LEU A 41 13.75 -11.19 11.74
N VAL A 42 13.16 -11.05 10.54
CA VAL A 42 12.22 -9.96 10.24
C VAL A 42 10.96 -10.10 11.10
N ARG A 43 10.37 -11.29 11.18
CA ARG A 43 9.17 -11.55 11.97
C ARG A 43 9.36 -11.28 13.47
N CYS A 44 10.54 -11.57 14.00
CA CYS A 44 10.88 -11.30 15.40
C CYS A 44 11.31 -9.83 15.65
N GLY A 45 11.32 -8.98 14.62
CA GLY A 45 11.74 -7.58 14.74
C GLY A 45 13.24 -7.41 15.01
N LEU A 46 14.05 -8.44 14.75
CA LEU A 46 15.48 -8.46 15.01
C LEU A 46 16.30 -7.87 13.85
N ALA A 47 15.73 -7.84 12.64
CA ALA A 47 16.32 -7.20 11.47
C ALA A 47 15.21 -6.69 10.52
N THR A 48 15.53 -5.73 9.66
CA THR A 48 14.62 -5.28 8.60
C THR A 48 14.80 -6.10 7.32
N GLU A 49 13.80 -6.10 6.43
CA GLU A 49 13.90 -6.79 5.13
C GLU A 49 15.09 -6.28 4.31
N ASP A 50 15.28 -4.96 4.23
CA ASP A 50 16.43 -4.33 3.54
C ASP A 50 17.77 -4.85 4.06
N VAL A 51 17.97 -4.88 5.39
CA VAL A 51 19.22 -5.34 6.00
C VAL A 51 19.48 -6.82 5.69
N VAL A 52 18.45 -7.66 5.80
CA VAL A 52 18.55 -9.09 5.48
C VAL A 52 18.87 -9.28 3.99
N ALA A 53 18.15 -8.62 3.09
CA ALA A 53 18.30 -8.76 1.65
C ALA A 53 19.67 -8.25 1.15
N ARG A 54 20.16 -7.11 1.65
CA ARG A 54 21.51 -6.61 1.33
C ARG A 54 22.60 -7.54 1.83
N THR A 55 22.45 -8.08 3.05
CA THR A 55 23.43 -9.02 3.61
C THR A 55 23.46 -10.31 2.80
N LEU A 56 22.30 -10.82 2.39
CA LEU A 56 22.19 -12.00 1.53
C LEU A 56 22.82 -11.75 0.15
N ALA A 57 22.57 -10.60 -0.47
CA ALA A 57 23.19 -10.19 -1.72
C ALA A 57 24.73 -10.19 -1.61
N ARG A 58 25.26 -9.59 -0.54
CA ARG A 58 26.70 -9.54 -0.24
C ARG A 58 27.28 -10.94 0.00
N GLN A 59 26.57 -11.79 0.73
CA GLN A 59 27.00 -13.17 1.01
C GLN A 59 27.16 -14.00 -0.27
N LEU A 60 26.21 -13.84 -1.20
CA LEU A 60 26.15 -14.63 -2.44
C LEU A 60 26.90 -13.98 -3.61
N GLY A 61 27.41 -12.76 -3.43
CA GLY A 61 28.03 -11.99 -4.52
C GLY A 61 27.05 -11.62 -5.62
N LEU A 62 25.77 -11.45 -5.26
CA LEU A 62 24.69 -11.10 -6.18
C LEU A 62 24.35 -9.61 -6.08
N PRO A 63 23.84 -8.99 -7.16
CA PRO A 63 23.34 -7.63 -7.10
C PRO A 63 22.09 -7.53 -6.20
N PHE A 64 21.97 -6.42 -5.49
CA PHE A 64 20.78 -6.06 -4.72
C PHE A 64 19.88 -5.14 -5.55
N ALA A 65 18.57 -5.40 -5.57
CA ALA A 65 17.58 -4.54 -6.21
C ALA A 65 16.83 -3.73 -5.13
N PRO A 66 17.10 -2.42 -5.00
CA PRO A 66 16.50 -1.60 -3.96
C PRO A 66 15.01 -1.35 -4.21
N SER A 67 14.24 -1.22 -3.12
CA SER A 67 12.87 -0.71 -3.16
C SER A 67 12.85 0.81 -3.45
N PRO A 68 11.91 1.32 -4.26
CA PRO A 68 10.90 0.59 -5.02
C PRO A 68 11.50 -0.11 -6.24
N LEU A 69 11.04 -1.34 -6.53
CA LEU A 69 11.42 -2.03 -7.76
C LEU A 69 10.75 -1.39 -8.98
N VAL A 70 11.56 -0.94 -9.94
CA VAL A 70 11.10 -0.33 -11.19
C VAL A 70 11.62 -1.16 -12.36
N PRO A 71 10.78 -2.03 -12.96
CA PRO A 71 11.18 -2.82 -14.11
C PRO A 71 11.08 -2.05 -15.42
N ASP A 72 11.88 -2.46 -16.42
CA ASP A 72 11.75 -2.00 -17.80
C ASP A 72 10.36 -2.37 -18.34
N LYS A 73 9.81 -1.51 -19.20
CA LYS A 73 8.44 -1.61 -19.76
C LYS A 73 8.07 -3.01 -20.29
N ASP A 74 9.03 -3.71 -20.90
CA ASP A 74 8.80 -5.02 -21.52
C ASP A 74 9.25 -6.20 -20.65
N ALA A 75 9.96 -5.97 -19.54
CA ALA A 75 10.49 -7.05 -18.71
C ALA A 75 9.39 -7.91 -18.06
N PRO A 76 8.34 -7.33 -17.43
CA PRO A 76 7.27 -8.14 -16.83
C PRO A 76 6.55 -9.04 -17.85
N ARG A 77 6.51 -8.66 -19.13
CA ARG A 77 5.86 -9.45 -20.19
C ARG A 77 6.59 -10.74 -20.54
N ARG A 78 7.81 -10.94 -20.04
CA ARG A 78 8.63 -12.13 -20.34
C ARG A 78 8.13 -13.38 -19.61
N ILE A 79 7.44 -13.23 -18.50
CA ILE A 79 6.83 -14.34 -17.74
C ILE A 79 5.36 -14.05 -17.47
N THR A 80 4.59 -15.11 -17.21
CA THR A 80 3.18 -14.97 -16.83
C THR A 80 3.05 -14.45 -15.41
N GLU A 81 1.97 -13.71 -15.12
CA GLU A 81 1.64 -13.27 -13.76
C GLU A 81 1.58 -14.46 -12.78
N SER A 82 0.98 -15.57 -13.21
CA SER A 82 0.86 -16.78 -12.38
C SER A 82 2.22 -17.33 -11.96
N LEU A 83 3.19 -17.36 -12.87
CA LEU A 83 4.56 -17.77 -12.55
C LEU A 83 5.23 -16.75 -11.63
N ALA A 84 5.14 -15.46 -11.97
CA ALA A 84 5.73 -14.37 -11.21
C ALA A 84 5.25 -14.36 -9.74
N ARG A 85 3.94 -14.57 -9.52
CA ARG A 85 3.34 -14.64 -8.19
C ARG A 85 3.63 -15.94 -7.45
N SER A 86 3.50 -17.08 -8.12
CA SER A 86 3.73 -18.39 -7.47
C SER A 86 5.17 -18.57 -7.01
N ARG A 87 6.13 -17.95 -7.70
CA ARG A 87 7.55 -17.98 -7.36
C ARG A 87 8.06 -16.72 -6.65
N CYS A 88 7.19 -15.73 -6.43
CA CYS A 88 7.53 -14.42 -5.86
C CYS A 88 8.78 -13.80 -6.50
N VAL A 89 8.70 -13.58 -7.82
CA VAL A 89 9.79 -13.04 -8.64
C VAL A 89 9.28 -11.96 -9.58
N LEU A 90 10.09 -10.92 -9.82
CA LEU A 90 9.76 -9.85 -10.76
C LEU A 90 10.87 -9.68 -11.80
N PRO A 91 10.59 -9.80 -13.10
CA PRO A 91 11.57 -9.43 -14.12
C PRO A 91 11.83 -7.93 -14.10
N LEU A 92 13.10 -7.55 -13.94
CA LEU A 92 13.54 -6.16 -13.86
C LEU A 92 13.98 -5.61 -15.22
N ARG A 93 14.80 -6.35 -15.95
CA ARG A 93 15.41 -5.92 -17.20
C ARG A 93 15.50 -7.07 -18.16
N SER A 94 15.08 -6.84 -19.41
CA SER A 94 15.08 -7.88 -20.44
C SER A 94 15.98 -7.49 -21.61
N THR A 95 16.87 -8.40 -21.98
CA THR A 95 17.69 -8.30 -23.20
C THR A 95 17.38 -9.48 -24.12
N ARG A 96 18.01 -9.56 -25.31
CA ARG A 96 17.78 -10.69 -26.23
C ARG A 96 18.21 -12.05 -25.68
N ARG A 97 19.15 -12.11 -24.73
CA ARG A 97 19.71 -13.37 -24.20
C ARG A 97 19.75 -13.45 -22.68
N GLY A 98 19.47 -12.36 -21.97
CA GLY A 98 19.53 -12.28 -20.52
C GLY A 98 18.28 -11.63 -19.93
N LEU A 99 17.85 -12.11 -18.77
CA LEU A 99 16.71 -11.59 -18.03
C LEU A 99 17.14 -11.39 -16.57
N ALA A 100 17.21 -10.13 -16.14
CA ALA A 100 17.44 -9.80 -14.74
C ALA A 100 16.14 -9.95 -13.95
N ILE A 101 16.17 -10.66 -12.83
CA ILE A 101 14.98 -10.98 -12.03
C ILE A 101 15.24 -10.64 -10.57
N ALA A 102 14.36 -9.85 -9.96
CA ALA A 102 14.30 -9.66 -8.52
C ALA A 102 13.70 -10.91 -7.86
N MET A 103 14.42 -11.46 -6.89
CA MET A 103 14.07 -12.67 -6.16
C MET A 103 14.24 -12.46 -4.66
N VAL A 104 13.30 -12.98 -3.88
CA VAL A 104 13.41 -13.00 -2.41
C VAL A 104 14.39 -14.08 -1.96
N ASP A 105 14.32 -15.27 -2.57
CA ASP A 105 15.25 -16.37 -2.34
C ASP A 105 16.07 -16.67 -3.61
N PRO A 106 17.26 -16.07 -3.78
CA PRO A 106 18.14 -16.35 -4.92
C PRO A 106 18.73 -17.78 -4.91
N LEU A 107 18.55 -18.55 -3.82
CA LEU A 107 19.00 -19.94 -3.73
C LEU A 107 17.94 -20.94 -4.22
N ASP A 108 16.73 -20.47 -4.57
CA ASP A 108 15.74 -21.29 -5.25
C ASP A 108 16.13 -21.48 -6.73
N LEU A 109 17.10 -22.36 -6.94
CA LEU A 109 17.60 -22.72 -8.27
C LEU A 109 16.51 -23.34 -9.15
N GLY A 110 15.49 -23.98 -8.56
CA GLY A 110 14.36 -24.52 -9.30
C GLY A 110 13.55 -23.42 -9.98
N THR A 111 13.28 -22.33 -9.26
CA THR A 111 12.65 -21.13 -9.85
C THR A 111 13.51 -20.52 -10.97
N VAL A 112 14.83 -20.44 -10.77
CA VAL A 112 15.74 -19.94 -11.80
C VAL A 112 15.69 -20.80 -13.06
N ASP A 113 15.78 -22.13 -12.91
CA ASP A 113 15.75 -23.08 -14.01
C ASP A 113 14.41 -23.09 -14.75
N ASP A 114 13.29 -23.02 -14.02
CA ASP A 114 11.95 -22.97 -14.60
C ASP A 114 11.74 -21.71 -15.45
N ILE A 115 12.16 -20.55 -14.95
CA ILE A 115 12.05 -19.30 -15.70
C ILE A 115 13.02 -19.30 -16.88
N GLN A 116 14.23 -19.83 -16.72
CA GLN A 116 15.19 -20.00 -17.81
C GLN A 116 14.61 -20.89 -18.92
N PHE A 117 13.98 -22.01 -18.57
CA PHE A 117 13.35 -22.94 -19.50
C PHE A 117 12.20 -22.28 -20.27
N GLN A 118 11.32 -21.55 -19.59
CA GLN A 118 10.18 -20.90 -20.23
C GLN A 118 10.54 -19.71 -21.10
N THR A 119 11.54 -18.92 -20.68
CA THR A 119 11.91 -17.68 -21.38
C THR A 119 13.01 -17.85 -22.42
N GLY A 120 13.79 -18.94 -22.32
CA GLY A 120 15.00 -19.16 -23.11
C GLY A 120 16.12 -18.16 -22.80
N CYS A 121 15.98 -17.34 -21.76
CA CYS A 121 16.96 -16.33 -21.35
C CYS A 121 17.85 -16.85 -20.24
N ARG A 122 19.13 -16.46 -20.25
CA ARG A 122 20.00 -16.61 -19.08
C ARG A 122 19.48 -15.71 -17.97
N ILE A 123 19.23 -16.28 -16.79
CA ILE A 123 18.71 -15.51 -15.66
C ILE A 123 19.86 -14.85 -14.89
N GLU A 124 19.71 -13.55 -14.60
CA GLU A 124 20.58 -12.78 -13.73
C GLU A 124 19.79 -12.49 -12.43
N PRO A 125 20.00 -13.25 -11.34
CA PRO A 125 19.24 -13.05 -10.12
C PRO A 125 19.73 -11.81 -9.37
N HIS A 126 18.78 -10.98 -8.94
CA HIS A 126 18.97 -9.84 -8.05
C HIS A 126 18.22 -10.11 -6.76
N VAL A 127 18.86 -9.92 -5.61
CA VAL A 127 18.21 -10.09 -4.31
C VAL A 127 17.33 -8.88 -4.02
N ALA A 128 16.09 -9.11 -3.61
CA ALA A 128 15.13 -8.06 -3.31
C ALA A 128 14.36 -8.36 -2.01
N GLU A 129 13.79 -7.32 -1.42
CA GLU A 129 12.88 -7.41 -0.28
C GLU A 129 11.56 -8.09 -0.70
N PHE A 130 10.95 -8.86 0.22
CA PHE A 130 9.70 -9.59 -0.07
C PHE A 130 8.57 -8.61 -0.36
N SER A 131 8.41 -7.60 0.50
CA SER A 131 7.43 -6.53 0.33
C SER A 131 7.60 -5.80 -1.01
N ALA A 132 8.85 -5.50 -1.40
CA ALA A 132 9.14 -4.80 -2.64
C ALA A 132 8.76 -5.61 -3.90
N VAL A 133 8.98 -6.94 -3.89
CA VAL A 133 8.57 -7.83 -4.98
C VAL A 133 7.05 -7.90 -5.07
N VAL A 134 6.35 -8.12 -3.95
CA VAL A 134 4.88 -8.21 -3.92
C VAL A 134 4.24 -6.91 -4.42
N ASP A 135 4.70 -5.76 -3.93
CA ASP A 135 4.20 -4.45 -4.36
C ASP A 135 4.39 -4.23 -5.86
N ALA A 136 5.55 -4.61 -6.38
CA ALA A 136 5.87 -4.44 -7.79
C ALA A 136 5.12 -5.42 -8.69
N LEU A 137 4.84 -6.64 -8.23
CA LEU A 137 3.98 -7.59 -8.92
C LEU A 137 2.56 -7.03 -9.08
N ASP A 138 2.02 -6.41 -8.04
CA ASP A 138 0.71 -5.76 -8.11
C ASP A 138 0.68 -4.58 -9.07
N ARG A 139 1.75 -3.78 -9.13
CA ARG A 139 1.87 -2.69 -10.12
C ARG A 139 1.97 -3.22 -11.55
N CYS A 140 2.78 -4.25 -11.78
CA CYS A 140 3.12 -4.70 -13.13
C CYS A 140 2.10 -5.67 -13.73
N TYR A 141 1.51 -6.51 -12.90
CA TYR A 141 0.57 -7.56 -13.31
C TYR A 141 -0.85 -7.34 -12.81
N GLY A 142 -1.12 -6.28 -12.03
CA GLY A 142 -2.45 -5.99 -11.50
C GLY A 142 -3.55 -5.82 -12.55
N GLY A 143 -3.22 -5.73 -13.84
CA GLY A 143 -4.18 -5.60 -14.93
C GLY A 143 -4.89 -4.25 -14.96
N SER A 144 -5.65 -3.98 -16.02
CA SER A 144 -6.60 -2.86 -16.00
C SER A 144 -7.83 -3.25 -15.18
N LEU A 145 -8.53 -2.26 -14.62
CA LEU A 145 -9.77 -2.50 -13.89
C LEU A 145 -10.80 -3.25 -14.75
N GLU A 146 -10.90 -2.92 -16.04
CA GLU A 146 -11.79 -3.60 -16.98
C GLU A 146 -11.38 -5.05 -17.21
N GLY A 147 -10.08 -5.33 -17.31
CA GLY A 147 -9.56 -6.69 -17.45
C GLY A 147 -9.86 -7.55 -16.21
N LEU A 148 -9.75 -6.96 -15.01
CA LEU A 148 -10.11 -7.64 -13.77
C LEU A 148 -11.61 -7.90 -13.67
N VAL A 149 -12.45 -6.94 -14.07
CA VAL A 149 -13.92 -7.13 -14.17
C VAL A 149 -14.26 -8.24 -15.16
N ALA A 150 -13.62 -8.26 -16.32
CA ALA A 150 -13.80 -9.33 -17.32
C ALA A 150 -13.33 -10.71 -16.81
N SER A 151 -12.38 -10.74 -15.87
CA SER A 151 -11.87 -11.97 -15.24
C SER A 151 -12.72 -12.49 -14.07
N LEU A 152 -13.77 -11.77 -13.68
CA LEU A 152 -14.68 -12.23 -12.62
C LEU A 152 -15.31 -13.59 -12.99
N PRO A 153 -15.57 -14.47 -12.02
CA PRO A 153 -16.34 -15.69 -12.24
C PRO A 153 -17.69 -15.38 -12.90
N ASP A 154 -18.19 -16.28 -13.74
CA ASP A 154 -19.42 -16.06 -14.51
C ASP A 154 -20.65 -15.88 -13.61
N GLU A 155 -20.64 -16.48 -12.40
CA GLU A 155 -21.66 -16.26 -11.38
C GLU A 155 -21.73 -14.82 -10.90
N LEU A 156 -20.63 -14.07 -10.99
CA LEU A 156 -20.53 -12.66 -10.62
C LEU A 156 -20.75 -11.70 -11.79
N LYS A 157 -21.01 -12.20 -13.00
CA LYS A 157 -21.29 -11.40 -14.21
C LYS A 157 -22.77 -11.34 -14.60
N GLY A 158 -23.60 -12.23 -14.03
CA GLY A 158 -25.03 -12.31 -14.34
C GLY A 158 -25.90 -11.23 -13.69
N PRO A 159 -27.19 -11.13 -14.06
CA PRO A 159 -28.15 -10.28 -13.38
C PRO A 159 -28.34 -10.78 -11.93
N GLY A 160 -28.14 -9.88 -10.97
CA GLY A 160 -27.91 -10.17 -9.56
C GLY A 160 -28.85 -11.21 -8.95
N VAL A 161 -28.28 -12.34 -8.52
CA VAL A 161 -28.96 -13.33 -7.67
C VAL A 161 -28.42 -13.18 -6.25
N SER A 162 -29.30 -12.70 -5.36
CA SER A 162 -29.09 -12.62 -3.92
C SER A 162 -29.06 -14.03 -3.32
N GLY A 163 -27.86 -14.61 -3.18
CA GLY A 163 -27.65 -15.86 -2.45
C GLY A 163 -26.57 -15.69 -1.38
N ASP A 164 -26.97 -15.57 -0.12
CA ASP A 164 -26.04 -15.42 1.03
C ASP A 164 -25.12 -16.63 1.23
N ALA A 165 -25.44 -17.80 0.66
CA ALA A 165 -24.73 -19.05 0.92
C ALA A 165 -23.32 -19.15 0.28
N ASN A 166 -22.93 -18.21 -0.60
CA ASN A 166 -21.64 -18.28 -1.32
C ASN A 166 -20.75 -17.03 -1.13
N LEU A 167 -21.13 -16.12 -0.23
CA LEU A 167 -20.50 -14.80 -0.12
C LEU A 167 -19.11 -14.81 0.52
N GLU A 168 -18.88 -15.66 1.53
CA GLU A 168 -17.54 -15.79 2.13
C GLU A 168 -16.50 -16.33 1.14
N LEU A 169 -16.90 -17.31 0.34
CA LEU A 169 -16.08 -17.87 -0.75
C LEU A 169 -15.83 -16.83 -1.84
N ALA A 170 -16.87 -16.10 -2.27
CA ALA A 170 -16.75 -15.03 -3.26
C ALA A 170 -15.88 -13.86 -2.79
N THR A 171 -15.92 -13.51 -1.50
CA THR A 171 -15.09 -12.45 -0.90
C THR A 171 -13.61 -12.82 -0.87
N ARG A 172 -13.30 -14.12 -0.81
CA ARG A 172 -11.94 -14.67 -0.89
C ARG A 172 -11.53 -15.05 -2.32
N ALA A 173 -12.43 -14.91 -3.30
CA ALA A 173 -12.11 -15.21 -4.68
C ALA A 173 -10.99 -14.27 -5.16
N ALA A 174 -9.89 -14.85 -5.65
CA ALA A 174 -8.72 -14.10 -6.07
C ALA A 174 -9.03 -12.94 -7.05
N PRO A 175 -9.98 -13.05 -8.01
CA PRO A 175 -10.34 -11.93 -8.87
C PRO A 175 -10.96 -10.72 -8.15
N VAL A 176 -11.84 -10.97 -7.16
CA VAL A 176 -12.49 -9.89 -6.38
C VAL A 176 -11.47 -9.19 -5.50
N VAL A 177 -10.60 -9.98 -4.86
CA VAL A 177 -9.48 -9.45 -4.06
C VAL A 177 -8.62 -8.52 -4.91
N ARG A 178 -8.15 -8.99 -6.08
CA ARG A 178 -7.35 -8.18 -7.00
C ARG A 178 -8.09 -6.93 -7.49
N LEU A 179 -9.39 -7.03 -7.78
CA LEU A 179 -10.19 -5.89 -8.21
C LEU A 179 -10.24 -4.80 -7.15
N VAL A 180 -10.53 -5.14 -5.89
CA VAL A 180 -10.58 -4.16 -4.79
C VAL A 180 -9.18 -3.58 -4.52
N ASP A 181 -8.16 -4.43 -4.47
CA ASP A 181 -6.78 -3.99 -4.23
C ASP A 181 -6.31 -3.04 -5.36
N ARG A 182 -6.66 -3.34 -6.62
CA ARG A 182 -6.38 -2.47 -7.78
C ARG A 182 -7.16 -1.15 -7.71
N VAL A 183 -8.45 -1.19 -7.33
CA VAL A 183 -9.27 0.02 -7.16
C VAL A 183 -8.64 0.98 -6.13
N ILE A 184 -8.14 0.44 -5.01
CA ILE A 184 -7.48 1.24 -3.96
C ILE A 184 -6.14 1.80 -4.47
N ARG A 185 -5.31 0.95 -5.06
CA ARG A 185 -3.99 1.34 -5.58
C ARG A 185 -4.09 2.42 -6.65
N GLU A 186 -4.99 2.27 -7.61
CA GLU A 186 -5.19 3.25 -8.68
C GLU A 186 -5.75 4.58 -8.16
N ALA A 187 -6.57 4.54 -7.10
CA ALA A 187 -7.03 5.77 -6.44
C ALA A 187 -5.87 6.54 -5.81
N VAL A 188 -4.95 5.83 -5.13
CA VAL A 188 -3.76 6.43 -4.52
C VAL A 188 -2.82 6.99 -5.59
N GLU A 189 -2.54 6.22 -6.65
CA GLU A 189 -1.72 6.65 -7.79
C GLU A 189 -2.30 7.89 -8.48
N ALA A 190 -3.64 7.99 -8.56
CA ALA A 190 -4.34 9.14 -9.12
C ALA A 190 -4.47 10.34 -8.17
N GLY A 191 -3.97 10.25 -6.93
CA GLY A 191 -4.08 11.31 -5.92
C GLY A 191 -5.52 11.58 -5.46
N ALA A 192 -6.36 10.55 -5.41
CA ALA A 192 -7.76 10.70 -5.01
C ALA A 192 -7.90 10.93 -3.49
N SER A 193 -8.84 11.80 -3.10
CA SER A 193 -9.21 12.01 -1.69
C SER A 193 -10.23 10.98 -1.18
N ASP A 194 -11.13 10.53 -2.06
CA ASP A 194 -12.18 9.58 -1.72
C ASP A 194 -12.41 8.58 -2.87
N ILE A 195 -12.66 7.32 -2.52
CA ILE A 195 -13.19 6.29 -3.41
C ILE A 195 -14.66 6.10 -3.06
N HIS A 196 -15.53 6.22 -4.05
CA HIS A 196 -16.96 6.02 -3.94
C HIS A 196 -17.32 4.71 -4.63
N VAL A 197 -17.97 3.79 -3.90
CA VAL A 197 -18.54 2.55 -4.44
C VAL A 197 -20.05 2.62 -4.25
N GLU A 198 -20.76 2.84 -5.36
CA GLU A 198 -22.17 3.21 -5.34
C GLU A 198 -22.95 2.40 -6.36
N GLU A 199 -24.15 1.98 -5.98
CA GLU A 199 -25.08 1.34 -6.91
C GLU A 199 -25.58 2.35 -7.95
N THR A 200 -25.63 1.93 -9.21
CA THR A 200 -26.21 2.70 -10.31
C THR A 200 -27.05 1.79 -11.19
N GLY A 201 -28.36 1.75 -10.92
CA GLY A 201 -29.27 0.88 -11.67
C GLY A 201 -29.00 -0.59 -11.38
N ALA A 202 -28.56 -1.35 -12.39
CA ALA A 202 -28.25 -2.76 -12.27
C ALA A 202 -26.78 -3.04 -11.85
N ASP A 203 -25.90 -2.04 -11.95
CA ASP A 203 -24.46 -2.20 -11.78
C ASP A 203 -23.92 -1.38 -10.59
N VAL A 204 -22.66 -1.60 -10.26
CA VAL A 204 -21.92 -0.86 -9.24
C VAL A 204 -20.92 0.05 -9.92
N ARG A 205 -21.02 1.34 -9.65
CA ARG A 205 -20.10 2.35 -10.15
C ARG A 205 -19.05 2.67 -9.11
N VAL A 206 -17.79 2.61 -9.51
CA VAL A 206 -16.65 3.09 -8.71
C VAL A 206 -16.20 4.45 -9.24
N ARG A 207 -16.07 5.43 -8.35
CA ARG A 207 -15.61 6.79 -8.70
C ARG A 207 -14.52 7.27 -7.75
N TYR A 208 -13.56 8.01 -8.27
CA TYR A 208 -12.53 8.69 -7.49
C TYR A 208 -12.86 10.17 -7.39
N ARG A 209 -12.70 10.76 -6.20
CA ARG A 209 -12.69 12.22 -6.04
C ARG A 209 -11.26 12.70 -6.21
N ILE A 210 -11.00 13.42 -7.30
CA ILE A 210 -9.68 14.00 -7.62
C ILE A 210 -9.90 15.50 -7.76
N ASP A 211 -9.16 16.30 -6.99
CA ASP A 211 -9.29 17.76 -6.94
C ASP A 211 -10.74 18.22 -6.71
N GLY A 212 -11.46 17.52 -5.83
CA GLY A 212 -12.87 17.79 -5.51
C GLY A 212 -13.89 17.28 -6.52
N VAL A 213 -13.47 16.83 -7.70
CA VAL A 213 -14.35 16.36 -8.79
C VAL A 213 -14.42 14.83 -8.81
N LEU A 214 -15.63 14.29 -8.90
CA LEU A 214 -15.84 12.84 -9.06
C LEU A 214 -15.60 12.41 -10.50
N ARG A 215 -14.70 11.44 -10.69
CA ARG A 215 -14.38 10.81 -11.98
C ARG A 215 -14.69 9.32 -11.90
N GLN A 216 -15.36 8.77 -12.91
CA GLN A 216 -15.65 7.33 -12.96
C GLN A 216 -14.37 6.55 -13.27
N ALA A 217 -14.11 5.51 -12.48
CA ALA A 217 -12.98 4.62 -12.63
C ALA A 217 -13.38 3.34 -13.37
N VAL A 218 -14.38 2.62 -12.84
CA VAL A 218 -14.85 1.36 -13.41
C VAL A 218 -16.33 1.13 -13.07
N GLU A 219 -17.00 0.35 -13.92
CA GLU A 219 -18.32 -0.19 -13.67
C GLU A 219 -18.22 -1.70 -13.46
N ILE A 220 -18.83 -2.19 -12.40
CA ILE A 220 -18.73 -3.56 -11.92
C ILE A 220 -20.14 -4.17 -11.99
N PRO A 221 -20.31 -5.40 -12.53
CA PRO A 221 -21.62 -6.04 -12.59
C PRO A 221 -22.30 -6.14 -11.22
N GLY A 222 -23.61 -5.91 -11.16
CA GLY A 222 -24.38 -5.94 -9.92
C GLY A 222 -24.27 -7.24 -9.11
N ALA A 223 -24.02 -8.38 -9.77
CA ALA A 223 -23.80 -9.66 -9.09
C ALA A 223 -22.50 -9.68 -8.25
N ALA A 224 -21.46 -8.92 -8.65
CA ALA A 224 -20.21 -8.81 -7.89
C ALA A 224 -20.29 -7.81 -6.71
N ARG A 225 -21.37 -7.04 -6.60
CA ARG A 225 -21.58 -5.99 -5.58
C ARG A 225 -21.28 -6.46 -4.17
N GLN A 226 -21.91 -7.56 -3.76
CA GLN A 226 -21.78 -8.07 -2.39
C GLN A 226 -20.34 -8.52 -2.13
N ALA A 227 -19.69 -9.17 -3.09
CA ALA A 227 -18.31 -9.61 -2.94
C ALA A 227 -17.33 -8.43 -2.79
N VAL A 228 -17.53 -7.34 -3.56
CA VAL A 228 -16.73 -6.10 -3.45
C VAL A 228 -16.93 -5.41 -2.10
N LEU A 229 -18.18 -5.21 -1.68
CA LEU A 229 -18.49 -4.58 -0.38
C LEU A 229 -18.00 -5.41 0.80
N SER A 230 -18.19 -6.73 0.75
CA SER A 230 -17.67 -7.65 1.77
C SER A 230 -16.14 -7.64 1.80
N ARG A 231 -15.45 -7.58 0.65
CA ARG A 231 -13.99 -7.47 0.61
C ARG A 231 -13.51 -6.18 1.28
N LEU A 232 -14.16 -5.04 0.99
CA LEU A 232 -13.88 -3.77 1.67
C LEU A 232 -14.11 -3.86 3.19
N LYS A 233 -15.21 -4.50 3.62
CA LYS A 233 -15.49 -4.71 5.05
C LYS A 233 -14.44 -5.57 5.73
N VAL A 234 -14.02 -6.68 5.10
CA VAL A 234 -12.98 -7.57 5.65
C VAL A 234 -11.66 -6.82 5.86
N ILE A 235 -11.16 -6.10 4.86
CA ILE A 235 -9.89 -5.39 5.00
C ILE A 235 -9.97 -4.19 5.95
N ALA A 236 -11.17 -3.66 6.17
CA ALA A 236 -11.42 -2.56 7.10
C ALA A 236 -11.77 -3.01 8.54
N GLY A 237 -11.81 -4.33 8.79
CA GLY A 237 -12.16 -4.90 10.10
C GLY A 237 -13.64 -4.76 10.49
N MET A 238 -14.54 -4.63 9.51
CA MET A 238 -15.99 -4.49 9.71
C MET A 238 -16.72 -5.85 9.64
N ASP A 239 -17.92 -5.92 10.23
CA ASP A 239 -18.74 -7.13 10.22
C ASP A 239 -19.48 -7.29 8.88
N ILE A 240 -19.15 -8.35 8.13
CA ILE A 240 -19.75 -8.65 6.82
C ILE A 240 -21.23 -9.08 6.89
N SER A 241 -21.69 -9.53 8.06
CA SER A 241 -23.09 -9.93 8.29
C SER A 241 -24.00 -8.72 8.51
N VAL A 242 -23.44 -7.59 8.98
CA VAL A 242 -24.16 -6.35 9.23
C VAL A 242 -24.29 -5.55 7.93
N ARG A 243 -25.51 -5.46 7.39
CA ARG A 243 -25.79 -4.72 6.14
C ARG A 243 -26.90 -3.68 6.24
N ARG A 244 -27.65 -3.68 7.34
CA ARG A 244 -28.82 -2.81 7.58
C ARG A 244 -28.52 -1.61 8.47
N ARG A 245 -27.25 -1.43 8.82
CA ARG A 245 -26.76 -0.34 9.67
C ARG A 245 -25.45 0.16 9.09
N ALA A 246 -25.20 1.46 9.23
CA ALA A 246 -23.91 2.02 8.89
C ALA A 246 -22.79 1.40 9.73
N GLN A 247 -21.62 1.25 9.12
CA GLN A 247 -20.40 0.77 9.76
C GLN A 247 -19.23 1.63 9.33
N ASP A 248 -18.27 1.78 10.23
CA ASP A 248 -17.02 2.48 10.00
C ASP A 248 -15.85 1.55 10.33
N GLY A 249 -14.83 1.57 9.49
CA GLY A 249 -13.62 0.77 9.63
C GLY A 249 -12.39 1.56 9.17
N ARG A 250 -11.22 0.95 9.34
CA ARG A 250 -9.94 1.54 8.93
C ARG A 250 -9.10 0.52 8.19
N ILE A 251 -8.42 0.97 7.14
CA ILE A 251 -7.45 0.17 6.40
C ILE A 251 -6.09 0.85 6.55
N ALA A 252 -5.05 0.08 6.86
CA ALA A 252 -3.67 0.52 6.67
C ALA A 252 -3.20 0.00 5.31
N PHE A 253 -2.82 0.90 4.41
CA PHE A 253 -2.40 0.57 3.05
C PHE A 253 -0.97 1.05 2.84
N THR A 254 -0.07 0.13 2.52
CA THR A 254 1.34 0.45 2.26
C THR A 254 1.60 0.37 0.76
N GLN A 255 2.23 1.39 0.20
CA GLN A 255 2.68 1.41 -1.19
C GLN A 255 4.00 2.16 -1.28
N GLU A 256 5.03 1.53 -1.86
CA GLU A 256 6.35 2.16 -2.11
C GLU A 256 6.99 2.74 -0.83
N GLY A 257 6.83 2.03 0.29
CA GLY A 257 7.35 2.45 1.60
C GLY A 257 6.55 3.57 2.28
N ARG A 258 5.45 4.04 1.66
CA ARG A 258 4.51 4.99 2.27
C ARG A 258 3.31 4.25 2.85
N THR A 259 2.99 4.51 4.11
CA THR A 259 1.84 3.92 4.79
C THR A 259 0.72 4.96 4.88
N LEU A 260 -0.36 4.73 4.13
CA LEU A 260 -1.57 5.52 4.15
C LEU A 260 -2.60 4.91 5.11
N THR A 261 -3.33 5.75 5.81
CA THR A 261 -4.50 5.34 6.58
C THR A 261 -5.74 5.63 5.75
N MET A 262 -6.68 4.68 5.67
CA MET A 262 -7.95 4.92 5.01
C MET A 262 -9.08 4.71 5.98
N ARG A 263 -10.08 5.61 5.95
CA ARG A 263 -11.34 5.45 6.67
C ARG A 263 -12.38 4.90 5.70
N VAL A 264 -13.00 3.79 6.07
CA VAL A 264 -14.07 3.19 5.26
C VAL A 264 -15.38 3.36 5.99
N SER A 265 -16.38 3.91 5.32
CA SER A 265 -17.74 4.00 5.83
C SER A 265 -18.67 3.28 4.86
N THR A 266 -19.49 2.37 5.39
CA THR A 266 -20.59 1.74 4.64
C THR A 266 -21.92 2.24 5.17
N LEU A 267 -22.87 2.48 4.28
CA LEU A 267 -24.22 2.89 4.63
C LEU A 267 -25.26 2.07 3.85
N PRO A 268 -26.36 1.63 4.49
CA PRO A 268 -27.46 0.98 3.79
C PRO A 268 -28.14 1.99 2.85
N VAL A 269 -28.43 1.57 1.63
CA VAL A 269 -29.20 2.33 0.63
C VAL A 269 -30.32 1.47 0.06
N ASN A 270 -31.26 2.08 -0.65
CA ASN A 270 -32.25 1.28 -1.39
C ASN A 270 -31.53 0.37 -2.38
N GLY A 271 -31.79 -0.94 -2.27
CA GLY A 271 -31.20 -1.94 -3.16
C GLY A 271 -29.94 -2.62 -2.62
N GLY A 272 -29.22 -2.03 -1.65
CA GLY A 272 -27.94 -2.58 -1.19
C GLY A 272 -27.21 -1.71 -0.16
N GLU A 273 -25.90 -1.58 -0.32
CA GLU A 273 -25.06 -0.73 0.51
C GLU A 273 -24.17 0.14 -0.37
N LYS A 274 -23.89 1.35 0.09
CA LYS A 274 -22.89 2.25 -0.47
C LYS A 274 -21.67 2.28 0.43
N ALA A 275 -20.48 2.25 -0.15
CA ALA A 275 -19.24 2.44 0.57
C ALA A 275 -18.50 3.70 0.11
N VAL A 276 -17.87 4.38 1.05
CA VAL A 276 -16.92 5.46 0.79
C VAL A 276 -15.63 5.15 1.53
N VAL A 277 -14.50 5.22 0.82
CA VAL A 277 -13.16 5.10 1.39
C VAL A 277 -12.51 6.47 1.29
N ARG A 278 -12.25 7.12 2.43
CA ARG A 278 -11.43 8.33 2.47
C ARG A 278 -9.97 7.95 2.66
N ILE A 279 -9.11 8.46 1.79
CA ILE A 279 -7.67 8.24 1.84
C ILE A 279 -7.06 9.38 2.66
N LEU A 280 -6.35 9.04 3.75
CA LEU A 280 -5.68 9.98 4.63
C LEU A 280 -4.17 9.73 4.53
N ASP A 281 -3.47 10.72 3.98
CA ASP A 281 -2.01 10.77 4.00
C ASP A 281 -1.58 11.69 5.14
N HIS A 282 -1.40 11.12 6.33
CA HIS A 282 -1.07 11.89 7.54
C HIS A 282 0.31 12.57 7.46
N ASP A 283 1.21 12.03 6.64
CA ASP A 283 2.59 12.52 6.51
C ASP A 283 2.73 13.51 5.34
N ALA A 284 1.71 13.67 4.49
CA ALA A 284 1.67 14.68 3.42
C ALA A 284 1.29 16.09 3.91
N ALA A 285 1.55 16.41 5.18
CA ALA A 285 1.35 17.76 5.70
C ALA A 285 2.20 18.76 4.91
N PRO A 286 1.67 19.94 4.55
CA PRO A 286 2.50 20.98 3.95
C PRO A 286 3.59 21.43 4.94
N GLU A 287 4.84 21.49 4.48
CA GLU A 287 5.98 21.92 5.29
C GLU A 287 5.93 23.42 5.61
N SER A 288 5.36 24.24 4.72
CA SER A 288 5.25 25.70 4.90
C SER A 288 4.10 26.30 4.11
N LEU A 289 3.76 27.56 4.42
CA LEU A 289 2.77 28.33 3.65
C LEU A 289 3.27 28.63 2.22
N GLU A 290 4.59 28.63 1.97
CA GLU A 290 5.15 28.87 0.63
C GLU A 290 4.73 27.79 -0.37
N GLY A 291 4.60 26.54 0.09
CA GLY A 291 4.20 25.41 -0.74
C GLY A 291 2.75 25.47 -1.24
N LEU A 292 1.93 26.39 -0.71
CA LEU A 292 0.51 26.51 -1.04
C LEU A 292 0.23 27.42 -2.26
N GLY A 293 1.26 28.04 -2.85
CA GLY A 293 1.09 28.91 -4.01
C GLY A 293 0.47 30.28 -3.71
N MET A 294 0.56 30.74 -2.47
CA MET A 294 0.09 32.07 -2.07
C MET A 294 0.95 33.18 -2.67
N ALA A 295 0.33 34.32 -2.99
CA ALA A 295 1.09 35.50 -3.40
C ALA A 295 1.98 36.00 -2.24
N ALA A 296 3.20 36.44 -2.55
CA ALA A 296 4.17 36.86 -1.55
C ALA A 296 3.65 37.98 -0.62
N GLY A 297 2.72 38.82 -1.09
CA GLY A 297 2.07 39.85 -0.28
C GLY A 297 1.16 39.27 0.80
N ASP A 298 0.39 38.23 0.48
CA ASP A 298 -0.55 37.59 1.40
C ASP A 298 0.19 36.73 2.41
N LEU A 299 1.22 36.01 1.96
CA LEU A 299 2.11 35.24 2.82
C LEU A 299 2.71 36.10 3.95
N ARG A 300 3.20 37.30 3.60
CA ARG A 300 3.72 38.26 4.59
C ARG A 300 2.66 38.73 5.58
N ARG A 301 1.41 38.90 5.15
CA ARG A 301 0.30 39.30 6.04
C ARG A 301 -0.04 38.16 7.00
N ILE A 302 -0.15 36.94 6.51
CA ILE A 302 -0.45 35.75 7.32
C ILE A 302 0.66 35.53 8.36
N ARG A 303 1.94 35.57 7.98
CA ARG A 303 3.07 35.44 8.91
C ARG A 303 3.06 36.49 10.01
N ARG A 304 2.66 37.73 9.68
CA ARG A 304 2.51 38.79 10.69
C ARG A 304 1.38 38.47 11.69
N LEU A 305 0.28 37.89 11.22
CA LEU A 305 -0.80 37.43 12.10
C LEU A 305 -0.33 36.27 13.00
N LEU A 306 0.38 35.29 12.44
CA LEU A 306 0.94 34.16 13.21
C LEU A 306 1.96 34.57 14.26
N ALA A 307 2.71 35.66 14.04
CA ALA A 307 3.66 36.19 15.02
C ALA A 307 2.99 36.94 16.19
N SER A 308 1.67 37.13 16.17
CA SER A 308 0.95 37.85 17.22
C SER A 308 0.82 36.97 18.48
N HIS A 309 0.98 37.56 19.67
CA HIS A 309 0.97 36.80 20.94
C HIS A 309 -0.41 36.28 21.35
N GLU A 310 -1.47 36.94 20.88
CA GLU A 310 -2.86 36.57 21.12
C GLU A 310 -3.73 36.99 19.95
N GLY A 311 -4.84 36.29 19.74
CA GLY A 311 -5.80 36.58 18.67
C GLY A 311 -6.48 35.33 18.14
N VAL A 312 -7.41 35.55 17.21
CA VAL A 312 -8.14 34.47 16.52
C VAL A 312 -7.92 34.62 15.03
N ILE A 313 -7.44 33.55 14.38
CA ILE A 313 -7.33 33.44 12.93
C ILE A 313 -8.41 32.46 12.45
N LEU A 314 -9.26 32.91 11.52
CA LEU A 314 -10.34 32.10 10.95
C LEU A 314 -10.04 31.78 9.49
N ALA A 315 -9.88 30.50 9.17
CA ALA A 315 -9.88 30.03 7.79
C ALA A 315 -11.31 29.64 7.39
N ALA A 316 -11.91 30.41 6.48
CA ALA A 316 -13.27 30.21 6.01
C ALA A 316 -13.32 29.85 4.53
N GLY A 317 -14.25 28.97 4.16
CA GLY A 317 -14.41 28.46 2.80
C GLY A 317 -15.22 27.17 2.77
N PRO A 318 -15.76 26.77 1.61
CA PRO A 318 -16.55 25.54 1.47
C PRO A 318 -15.71 24.28 1.72
N THR A 319 -16.36 23.12 1.86
CA THR A 319 -15.67 21.82 1.99
C THR A 319 -14.71 21.61 0.82
N GLY A 320 -13.49 21.15 1.10
CA GLY A 320 -12.46 20.91 0.07
C GLY A 320 -11.69 22.15 -0.40
N SER A 321 -11.95 23.35 0.16
CA SER A 321 -11.23 24.58 -0.24
C SER A 321 -9.82 24.73 0.35
N GLY A 322 -9.22 23.66 0.88
CA GLY A 322 -7.87 23.69 1.46
C GLY A 322 -7.75 24.39 2.83
N LYS A 323 -8.84 24.55 3.60
CA LYS A 323 -8.80 25.17 4.94
C LYS A 323 -7.86 24.46 5.90
N SER A 324 -8.07 23.15 6.10
CA SER A 324 -7.25 22.34 7.00
C SER A 324 -5.80 22.36 6.54
N THR A 325 -5.55 22.17 5.24
CA THR A 325 -4.21 22.26 4.63
C THR A 325 -3.54 23.61 4.91
N THR A 326 -4.26 24.73 4.79
CA THR A 326 -3.73 26.07 5.08
C THR A 326 -3.42 26.27 6.56
N LEU A 327 -4.32 25.84 7.45
CA LEU A 327 -4.10 25.93 8.90
C LEU A 327 -2.93 25.05 9.33
N PHE A 328 -2.80 23.84 8.79
CA PHE A 328 -1.67 22.97 9.07
C PHE A 328 -0.35 23.58 8.57
N ALA A 329 -0.31 24.13 7.35
CA ALA A 329 0.88 24.83 6.86
C ALA A 329 1.28 26.02 7.76
N ALA A 330 0.29 26.77 8.27
CA ALA A 330 0.53 27.85 9.22
C ALA A 330 1.06 27.35 10.57
N LEU A 331 0.47 26.28 11.12
CA LEU A 331 0.93 25.62 12.33
C LEU A 331 2.32 24.99 12.15
N SER A 332 2.65 24.53 10.93
CA SER A 332 3.97 24.00 10.53
C SER A 332 5.10 25.02 10.72
N GLU A 333 4.81 26.31 10.56
CA GLU A 333 5.79 27.41 10.71
C GLU A 333 5.99 27.89 12.16
N LEU A 334 5.16 27.44 13.12
CA LEU A 334 5.30 27.84 14.51
C LEU A 334 6.50 27.15 15.18
N ASP A 335 7.23 27.91 16.00
CA ASP A 335 8.31 27.40 16.84
C ASP A 335 7.74 26.62 18.03
N ARG A 336 7.56 25.31 17.85
CA ARG A 336 6.99 24.41 18.86
C ARG A 336 7.95 24.08 20.01
N GLU A 337 9.24 24.42 19.92
CA GLU A 337 10.14 24.29 21.07
C GLU A 337 9.87 25.41 22.08
N ARG A 338 9.42 26.57 21.61
CA ARG A 338 9.10 27.73 22.44
C ARG A 338 7.62 27.88 22.77
N GLN A 339 6.75 27.27 21.96
CA GLN A 339 5.30 27.41 22.06
C GLN A 339 4.63 26.04 22.25
N ASN A 340 3.77 25.92 23.28
CA ASN A 340 2.92 24.74 23.42
C ASN A 340 1.75 24.83 22.43
N VAL A 341 1.79 24.03 21.37
CA VAL A 341 0.73 23.95 20.35
C VAL A 341 -0.20 22.78 20.66
N VAL A 342 -1.49 23.06 20.79
CA VAL A 342 -2.55 22.07 21.04
C VAL A 342 -3.63 22.21 19.97
N THR A 343 -4.07 21.08 19.39
CA THR A 343 -5.17 21.06 18.41
C THR A 343 -6.30 20.15 18.87
N LEU A 344 -7.53 20.51 18.47
CA LEU A 344 -8.74 19.71 18.65
C LEU A 344 -9.34 19.50 17.25
N GLU A 345 -9.44 18.25 16.81
CA GLU A 345 -9.73 17.89 15.42
C GLU A 345 -10.74 16.74 15.32
N ASP A 346 -11.51 16.68 14.22
CA ASP A 346 -12.45 15.58 13.93
C ASP A 346 -12.41 15.21 12.43
N PRO A 347 -11.59 14.22 12.01
CA PRO A 347 -10.52 13.57 12.75
C PRO A 347 -9.21 14.39 12.68
N VAL A 348 -8.13 13.86 13.28
CA VAL A 348 -6.77 14.35 12.99
C VAL A 348 -6.41 14.04 11.53
N GLU A 349 -6.23 15.10 10.72
CA GLU A 349 -5.98 14.96 9.27
C GLU A 349 -4.50 14.74 8.97
N TYR A 350 -3.62 15.56 9.53
CA TYR A 350 -2.17 15.47 9.35
C TYR A 350 -1.45 15.33 10.69
N ARG A 351 -0.29 14.67 10.70
CA ARG A 351 0.56 14.60 11.89
C ARG A 351 1.43 15.86 11.97
N LEU A 352 1.33 16.57 13.08
CA LEU A 352 2.16 17.75 13.36
C LEU A 352 3.19 17.42 14.44
N GLN A 353 4.43 17.18 14.03
CA GLN A 353 5.50 16.82 14.97
C GLN A 353 5.72 17.93 16.00
N GLY A 354 5.74 17.57 17.28
CA GLY A 354 5.93 18.51 18.40
C GLY A 354 4.65 19.23 18.85
N ALA A 355 3.48 18.92 18.29
CA ALA A 355 2.19 19.41 18.77
C ALA A 355 1.40 18.32 19.51
N ASN A 356 0.53 18.73 20.42
CA ASN A 356 -0.42 17.84 21.10
C ASN A 356 -1.75 17.86 20.34
N GLN A 357 -2.04 16.81 19.59
CA GLN A 357 -3.27 16.71 18.78
C GLN A 357 -4.30 15.81 19.45
N VAL A 358 -5.49 16.35 19.69
CA VAL A 358 -6.62 15.65 20.32
C VAL A 358 -7.72 15.44 19.28
N GLN A 359 -8.14 14.20 19.09
CA GLN A 359 -9.31 13.90 18.27
C GLN A 359 -10.59 13.97 19.12
N VAL A 360 -11.61 14.68 18.64
CA VAL A 360 -12.94 14.81 19.28
C VAL A 360 -13.85 13.64 18.91
#